data_AF-A0A838RRP7-F1
#
_entry.id   AF-A0A838RRP7-F1
#
_cell.length_a   1.000
_cell.length_b   1.000
_cell.length_c   1.000
_cell.angle_alpha   90.00
_cell.angle_beta   90.00
_cell.angle_gamma   90.00
#
_symmetry.space_group_name_H-M   'P 1'
#
loop_
_entity.id
_entity.type
_entity.pdbx_description
1 polymer ?
#
loop_
_entity_poly.entity_id
_entity_poly.type
_entity_poly.pdbx_seq_one_letter_code
_entity_poly.pdbx_strand_id
1 'polypeptide(L)'
;MKSSINKNTQTGFTIIEMMVSIAIFMVVITLGLTATLGMINANRKSQTGTLVISNLSLAIEAMTKTLRTAVPDSTTNITYSSSSAEGSTYIKFIPGTGIGWVEYYFDQTNYQIIRKTYDEGNNVISEAFLTGDDVEIQKVRFRVTEDGEVPTVLILVEAQAGSKQQSKFYIQSLVSRRLINTF
;
A
#
# COMPACT_ATOMS: atom_id res chain seq x y z
N MET A 1 -70.50 -44.18 33.22
CA MET A 1 -69.11 -43.72 33.05
C MET A 1 -69.13 -42.26 32.65
N LYS A 2 -68.64 -41.34 33.50
CA LYS A 2 -68.57 -39.90 33.20
C LYS A 2 -67.33 -39.63 32.34
N SER A 3 -67.53 -39.18 31.10
CA SER A 3 -66.45 -38.71 30.23
C SER A 3 -66.00 -37.32 30.70
N SER A 4 -64.69 -37.16 30.93
CA SER A 4 -64.08 -35.88 31.32
C SER A 4 -63.75 -35.07 30.07
N ILE A 5 -64.35 -33.88 29.94
CA ILE A 5 -64.10 -32.95 28.83
C ILE A 5 -62.81 -32.17 29.13
N ASN A 6 -61.78 -32.42 28.33
CA ASN A 6 -60.51 -31.71 28.40
C ASN A 6 -60.72 -30.27 27.90
N LYS A 7 -60.69 -29.27 28.80
CA LYS A 7 -60.79 -27.84 28.42
C LYS A 7 -59.48 -27.42 27.77
N ASN A 8 -59.45 -27.40 26.45
CA ASN A 8 -58.34 -26.88 25.67
C ASN A 8 -58.32 -25.35 25.80
N THR A 9 -57.47 -24.81 26.67
CA THR A 9 -57.26 -23.36 26.81
C THR A 9 -56.25 -22.88 25.77
N GLN A 10 -56.66 -22.86 24.49
CA GLN A 10 -55.91 -22.11 23.49
C GLN A 10 -56.29 -20.64 23.60
N THR A 11 -55.52 -19.91 24.41
CA THR A 11 -55.58 -18.45 24.49
C THR A 11 -54.78 -17.87 23.33
N GLY A 12 -55.43 -17.07 22.49
CA GLY A 12 -54.77 -16.31 21.42
C GLY A 12 -54.11 -15.04 21.94
N PHE A 13 -53.17 -14.49 21.15
CA PHE A 13 -52.56 -13.19 21.43
C PHE A 13 -53.54 -12.05 21.14
N THR A 14 -53.48 -11.03 21.97
CA THR A 14 -54.20 -9.77 21.77
C THR A 14 -53.53 -8.94 20.67
N ILE A 15 -54.30 -8.06 20.03
CA ILE A 15 -53.78 -7.15 18.99
C ILE A 15 -52.67 -6.26 19.56
N ILE A 16 -52.81 -5.81 20.81
CA ILE A 16 -51.80 -4.96 21.45
C ILE A 16 -50.48 -5.70 21.69
N GLU A 17 -50.52 -6.99 22.06
CA GLU A 17 -49.30 -7.83 22.21
C GLU A 17 -48.60 -8.03 20.87
N MET A 18 -49.34 -8.19 19.77
CA MET A 18 -48.77 -8.25 18.42
C MET A 18 -48.10 -6.93 18.01
N MET A 19 -48.73 -5.79 18.31
CA MET A 19 -48.15 -4.47 18.00
C MET A 19 -46.85 -4.23 18.78
N VAL A 20 -46.83 -4.54 20.07
CA VAL A 20 -45.64 -4.39 20.92
C VAL A 20 -44.53 -5.34 20.47
N SER A 21 -44.86 -6.59 20.14
CA SER A 21 -43.88 -7.58 19.67
C SER A 21 -43.21 -7.15 18.37
N ILE A 22 -43.99 -6.65 17.41
CA ILE A 22 -43.47 -6.16 16.13
C ILE A 22 -42.57 -4.94 16.35
N ALA A 23 -42.98 -3.99 17.21
CA ALA A 23 -42.18 -2.80 17.51
C ALA A 23 -40.81 -3.18 18.10
N ILE A 24 -40.78 -4.08 19.09
CA ILE A 24 -39.52 -4.54 19.70
C ILE A 24 -38.67 -5.31 18.67
N PHE A 25 -39.29 -6.17 17.87
CA PHE A 25 -38.59 -6.95 16.86
C PHE A 25 -37.93 -6.06 15.79
N MET A 26 -38.62 -5.03 15.33
CA MET A 26 -38.07 -4.04 14.39
C MET A 26 -36.85 -3.32 14.96
N VAL A 27 -36.90 -2.93 16.24
CA VAL A 27 -35.74 -2.30 16.92
C VAL A 27 -34.55 -3.25 16.94
N VAL A 28 -34.75 -4.52 17.33
CA VAL A 28 -33.68 -5.52 17.40
C VAL A 28 -33.05 -5.79 16.02
N ILE A 29 -33.88 -5.96 14.98
CA ILE A 29 -33.37 -6.14 13.60
C ILE A 29 -32.56 -4.92 13.15
N THR A 30 -33.07 -3.71 13.42
CA THR A 30 -32.40 -2.47 12.98
C THR A 30 -31.01 -2.34 13.61
N LEU A 31 -30.89 -2.68 14.89
CA LEU A 31 -29.60 -2.71 15.58
C LEU A 31 -28.66 -3.77 14.98
N GLY A 32 -29.15 -4.98 14.73
CA GLY A 32 -28.37 -6.05 14.10
C GLY A 32 -27.91 -5.71 12.68
N LEU A 33 -28.77 -5.08 11.89
CA LEU A 33 -28.45 -4.62 10.54
C LEU A 33 -27.38 -3.52 10.57
N THR A 34 -27.51 -2.56 11.49
CA THR A 34 -26.52 -1.48 11.65
C THR A 34 -25.14 -2.03 12.00
N ALA A 35 -25.07 -2.99 12.93
CA ALA A 35 -23.82 -3.65 13.29
C ALA A 35 -23.19 -4.40 12.09
N THR A 36 -24.02 -5.13 11.32
CA THR A 36 -23.57 -5.87 10.15
C THR A 36 -23.03 -4.96 9.05
N LEU A 37 -23.74 -3.87 8.75
CA LEU A 37 -23.28 -2.86 7.78
C LEU A 37 -21.97 -2.20 8.22
N GLY A 38 -21.83 -1.90 9.52
CA GLY A 38 -20.59 -1.41 10.10
C GLY A 38 -19.41 -2.37 9.87
N MET A 39 -19.63 -3.67 10.10
CA MET A 39 -18.62 -4.71 9.87
C MET A 39 -18.23 -4.82 8.38
N ILE A 40 -19.19 -4.74 7.46
CA ILE A 40 -18.92 -4.78 6.02
C ILE A 40 -18.05 -3.59 5.62
N ASN A 41 -18.36 -2.39 6.10
CA ASN A 41 -17.59 -1.18 5.81
C ASN A 41 -16.17 -1.27 6.39
N ALA A 42 -16.03 -1.77 7.62
CA ALA A 42 -14.73 -1.99 8.24
C ALA A 42 -13.89 -3.02 7.47
N ASN A 43 -14.50 -4.12 7.01
CA ASN A 43 -13.84 -5.15 6.22
C ASN A 43 -13.35 -4.60 4.87
N ARG A 44 -14.20 -3.84 4.15
CA ARG A 44 -13.81 -3.18 2.90
C ARG A 44 -12.62 -2.24 3.10
N LYS A 45 -12.63 -1.45 4.18
CA LYS A 45 -11.51 -0.57 4.53
C LYS A 45 -10.21 -1.34 4.77
N SER A 46 -10.29 -2.45 5.50
CA SER A 46 -9.14 -3.33 5.74
C SER A 46 -8.58 -3.92 4.45
N GLN A 47 -9.45 -4.36 3.54
CA GLN A 47 -9.07 -4.91 2.23
C GLN A 47 -8.36 -3.86 1.37
N THR A 48 -8.92 -2.66 1.22
CA THR A 48 -8.27 -1.57 0.47
C THR A 48 -6.92 -1.20 1.07
N GLY A 49 -6.82 -1.11 2.40
CA GLY A 49 -5.54 -0.84 3.07
C GLY A 49 -4.49 -1.93 2.81
N THR A 50 -4.91 -3.20 2.85
CA THR A 50 -4.03 -4.36 2.57
C THR A 50 -3.52 -4.34 1.13
N LEU A 51 -4.39 -4.03 0.16
CA LEU A 51 -4.02 -3.91 -1.26
C LEU A 51 -2.97 -2.81 -1.48
N VAL A 52 -3.15 -1.65 -0.86
CA VAL A 52 -2.20 -0.54 -0.95
C VAL A 52 -0.83 -0.93 -0.37
N ILE A 53 -0.79 -1.49 0.83
CA ILE A 53 0.45 -1.95 1.47
C ILE A 53 1.15 -3.00 0.60
N SER A 54 0.41 -3.96 0.03
CA SER A 54 0.97 -5.00 -0.83
C SER A 54 1.62 -4.43 -2.08
N ASN A 55 0.90 -3.54 -2.79
CA ASN A 55 1.43 -2.85 -3.98
C ASN A 55 2.68 -2.02 -3.67
N LEU A 56 2.66 -1.25 -2.58
CA LEU A 56 3.82 -0.48 -2.12
C LEU A 56 5.01 -1.38 -1.77
N SER A 57 4.75 -2.50 -1.09
CA SER A 57 5.79 -3.44 -0.70
C SER A 57 6.45 -4.07 -1.93
N LEU A 58 5.67 -4.47 -2.93
CA LEU A 58 6.18 -4.99 -4.20
C LEU A 58 7.02 -3.95 -4.94
N ALA A 59 6.55 -2.70 -5.01
CA ALA A 59 7.30 -1.60 -5.62
C ALA A 59 8.64 -1.37 -4.91
N ILE A 60 8.63 -1.33 -3.57
CA ILE A 60 9.84 -1.12 -2.75
C ILE A 60 10.79 -2.32 -2.86
N GLU A 61 10.30 -3.54 -2.90
CA GLU A 61 11.12 -4.73 -3.10
C GLU A 61 11.80 -4.70 -4.48
N ALA A 62 11.07 -4.33 -5.52
CA ALA A 62 11.62 -4.19 -6.87
C ALA A 62 12.72 -3.10 -6.91
N MET A 63 12.50 -1.94 -6.28
CA MET A 63 13.52 -0.89 -6.14
C MET A 63 14.73 -1.37 -5.34
N THR A 64 14.50 -2.04 -4.22
CA THR A 64 15.57 -2.54 -3.33
C THR A 64 16.44 -3.58 -4.03
N LYS A 65 15.83 -4.47 -4.83
CA LYS A 65 16.53 -5.51 -5.58
C LYS A 65 17.50 -4.92 -6.61
N THR A 66 17.07 -3.91 -7.36
CA THR A 66 17.92 -3.27 -8.38
C THR A 66 18.96 -2.35 -7.75
N LEU A 67 18.63 -1.65 -6.67
CA LEU A 67 19.58 -0.81 -5.93
C LEU A 67 20.70 -1.63 -5.27
N ARG A 68 20.41 -2.83 -4.77
CA ARG A 68 21.42 -3.71 -4.15
C ARG A 68 22.53 -4.12 -5.14
N THR A 69 22.20 -4.20 -6.43
CA THR A 69 23.17 -4.55 -7.49
C THR A 69 23.82 -3.33 -8.12
N ALA A 70 23.50 -2.12 -7.67
CA ALA A 70 24.07 -0.90 -8.25
C ALA A 70 25.61 -0.93 -8.20
N VAL A 71 26.23 -0.50 -9.30
CA VAL A 71 27.68 -0.43 -9.45
C VAL A 71 28.12 1.02 -9.38
N PRO A 72 29.20 1.33 -8.64
CA PRO A 72 29.77 2.65 -8.67
C PRO A 72 30.47 2.89 -10.00
N ASP A 73 30.13 3.96 -10.69
CA ASP A 73 30.88 4.42 -11.84
C ASP A 73 32.11 5.20 -11.33
N SER A 74 33.30 4.77 -11.77
CA SER A 74 34.58 5.42 -11.48
C SER A 74 34.88 6.63 -12.36
N THR A 75 34.03 6.95 -13.35
CA THR A 75 34.39 7.84 -14.47
C THR A 75 33.34 8.90 -14.77
N THR A 76 32.06 8.64 -14.51
CA THR A 76 31.03 9.69 -14.45
C THR A 76 30.34 9.58 -13.11
N ASN A 77 30.35 10.68 -12.33
CA ASN A 77 29.72 10.73 -11.02
C ASN A 77 28.35 10.05 -11.07
N ILE A 78 28.23 8.94 -10.34
CA ILE A 78 26.93 8.37 -10.01
C ILE A 78 26.16 9.51 -9.40
N THR A 79 25.14 9.99 -10.09
CA THR A 79 24.27 11.01 -9.52
C THR A 79 23.27 10.27 -8.66
N TYR A 80 23.75 9.78 -7.52
CA TYR A 80 22.92 9.65 -6.32
C TYR A 80 22.48 11.07 -5.95
N SER A 81 21.55 11.66 -6.72
CA SER A 81 21.01 12.98 -6.41
C SER A 81 20.20 12.83 -5.13
N SER A 82 20.86 12.99 -3.99
CA SER A 82 20.27 13.34 -2.69
C SER A 82 21.34 13.34 -1.59
N SER A 83 22.41 14.12 -1.79
CA SER A 83 23.25 14.56 -0.67
C SER A 83 22.55 15.62 0.21
N SER A 84 21.31 16.01 -0.12
CA SER A 84 20.51 16.90 0.73
C SER A 84 20.03 16.16 1.98
N ALA A 85 20.12 16.81 3.15
CA ALA A 85 19.59 16.29 4.43
C ALA A 85 18.09 15.95 4.37
N GLU A 86 17.42 16.43 3.32
CA GLU A 86 16.02 16.28 3.03
C GLU A 86 15.69 15.04 2.18
N GLY A 87 16.62 14.52 1.37
CA GLY A 87 16.34 13.47 0.38
C GLY A 87 15.72 14.01 -0.92
N SER A 88 15.86 13.26 -2.03
CA SER A 88 15.36 13.61 -3.37
C SER A 88 14.11 12.81 -3.73
N THR A 89 13.30 13.33 -4.65
CA THR A 89 12.13 12.66 -5.21
C THR A 89 12.47 11.65 -6.32
N TYR A 90 13.74 11.56 -6.71
CA TYR A 90 14.23 10.61 -7.69
C TYR A 90 15.64 10.09 -7.34
N ILE A 91 16.00 8.95 -7.91
CA ILE A 91 17.35 8.35 -7.83
C ILE A 91 17.70 7.69 -9.17
N LYS A 92 18.92 7.95 -9.67
CA LYS A 92 19.44 7.38 -10.93
C LYS A 92 20.78 6.69 -10.69
N PHE A 93 20.95 5.48 -11.21
CA PHE A 93 22.14 4.67 -10.97
C PHE A 93 22.39 3.66 -12.10
N ILE A 94 23.60 3.10 -12.14
CA ILE A 94 23.96 2.02 -13.06
C ILE A 94 23.61 0.68 -12.38
N PRO A 95 22.72 -0.15 -12.97
CA PRO A 95 22.42 -1.47 -12.42
C PRO A 95 23.62 -2.41 -12.55
N GLY A 96 23.62 -3.52 -11.80
CA GLY A 96 24.71 -4.51 -11.81
C GLY A 96 24.98 -5.22 -13.13
N THR A 97 24.16 -4.99 -14.16
CA THR A 97 24.43 -5.44 -15.53
C THR A 97 25.52 -4.61 -16.22
N GLY A 98 25.84 -3.42 -15.69
CA GLY A 98 26.92 -2.55 -16.20
C GLY A 98 26.61 -1.81 -17.50
N ILE A 99 25.38 -1.93 -18.03
CA ILE A 99 24.94 -1.33 -19.29
C ILE A 99 23.71 -0.46 -19.02
N GLY A 100 23.79 0.82 -19.39
CA GLY A 100 22.70 1.78 -19.27
C GLY A 100 22.41 2.26 -17.84
N TRP A 101 21.33 3.03 -17.68
CA TRP A 101 20.93 3.62 -16.40
C TRP A 101 19.54 3.15 -15.98
N VAL A 102 19.29 3.09 -14.68
CA VAL A 102 17.95 2.95 -14.11
C VAL A 102 17.65 4.16 -13.26
N GLU A 103 16.47 4.74 -13.46
CA GLU A 103 15.96 5.86 -12.68
C GLU A 103 14.63 5.48 -12.04
N TYR A 104 14.49 5.77 -10.76
CA TYR A 104 13.21 5.79 -10.06
C TYR A 104 12.85 7.23 -9.77
N TYR A 105 11.64 7.64 -10.12
CA TYR A 105 11.15 8.97 -9.84
C TYR A 105 9.68 8.95 -9.44
N PHE A 106 9.30 9.94 -8.64
CA PHE A 106 7.91 10.20 -8.30
C PHE A 106 7.28 11.13 -9.33
N ASP A 107 6.23 10.65 -10.00
CA ASP A 107 5.40 11.45 -10.89
C ASP A 107 4.26 12.10 -10.10
N GLN A 108 4.30 13.42 -9.99
CA GLN A 108 3.30 14.23 -9.29
C GLN A 108 1.98 14.35 -10.07
N THR A 109 1.97 14.01 -11.36
CA THR A 109 0.77 14.10 -12.21
C THR A 109 -0.14 12.92 -11.95
N ASN A 110 0.43 11.72 -11.96
CA ASN A 110 -0.31 10.46 -11.78
C ASN A 110 -0.24 9.93 -10.35
N TYR A 111 0.49 10.59 -9.45
CA TYR A 111 0.72 10.15 -8.06
C TYR A 111 1.28 8.73 -7.99
N GLN A 112 2.22 8.39 -8.86
CA GLN A 112 2.78 7.04 -8.99
C GLN A 112 4.30 7.05 -9.01
N ILE A 113 4.90 5.91 -8.66
CA ILE A 113 6.35 5.70 -8.82
C ILE A 113 6.59 5.09 -10.19
N ILE A 114 7.52 5.67 -10.93
CA ILE A 114 7.88 5.22 -12.27
C ILE A 114 9.35 4.78 -12.28
N ARG A 115 9.61 3.70 -13.03
CA ARG A 115 10.95 3.24 -13.39
C ARG A 115 11.22 3.56 -14.84
N LYS A 116 12.29 4.29 -15.09
CA LYS A 116 12.86 4.46 -16.43
C LYS A 116 14.15 3.66 -16.55
N THR A 117 14.31 2.99 -17.68
CA THR A 117 15.56 2.35 -18.08
C THR A 117 16.10 3.08 -19.29
N TYR A 118 17.41 3.34 -19.27
CA TYR A 118 18.13 4.05 -20.31
C TYR A 118 19.16 3.12 -20.96
N ASP A 119 19.46 3.36 -22.23
CA ASP A 119 20.64 2.78 -22.88
C ASP A 119 21.93 3.53 -22.47
N GLU A 120 23.07 3.08 -23.01
CA GLU A 120 24.37 3.75 -22.80
C GLU A 120 24.40 5.17 -23.41
N GLY A 121 23.59 5.42 -24.44
CA GLY A 121 23.40 6.74 -25.05
C GLY A 121 22.47 7.67 -24.28
N ASN A 122 22.01 7.26 -23.08
CA ASN A 122 21.07 8.00 -22.24
C ASN A 122 19.68 8.23 -22.89
N ASN A 123 19.27 7.38 -23.82
CA ASN A 123 17.93 7.36 -24.37
C ASN A 123 17.03 6.45 -23.52
N VAL A 124 15.78 6.86 -23.30
CA VAL A 124 14.80 6.04 -22.58
C VAL A 124 14.41 4.86 -23.47
N ILE A 125 14.67 3.64 -23.00
CA ILE A 125 14.32 2.39 -23.70
C ILE A 125 13.11 1.70 -23.11
N SER A 126 12.77 1.99 -21.85
CA SER A 126 11.63 1.40 -21.17
C SER A 126 11.15 2.32 -20.04
N GLU A 127 9.84 2.45 -19.91
CA GLU A 127 9.16 3.15 -18.83
C GLU A 127 8.04 2.26 -18.29
N ALA A 128 7.98 2.11 -16.96
CA ALA A 128 6.98 1.29 -16.30
C ALA A 128 6.56 1.89 -14.96
N PHE A 129 5.26 1.84 -14.67
CA PHE A 129 4.71 2.15 -13.37
C PHE A 129 5.04 1.00 -12.39
N LEU A 130 5.54 1.32 -11.20
CA LEU A 130 5.77 0.33 -10.13
C LEU A 130 4.56 0.14 -9.23
N THR A 131 3.68 1.13 -9.20
CA THR A 131 2.48 1.15 -8.35
C THR A 131 1.26 1.13 -9.24
N GLY A 132 0.21 0.40 -8.82
CA GLY A 132 -1.10 0.43 -9.50
C GLY A 132 -1.78 1.81 -9.41
N ASP A 133 -2.87 1.98 -10.14
CA ASP A 133 -3.75 3.16 -10.11
C ASP A 133 -4.51 3.29 -8.78
N ASP A 134 -4.78 2.16 -8.11
CA ASP A 134 -5.41 2.11 -6.79
C ASP A 134 -4.56 2.70 -5.64
N VAL A 135 -3.31 3.10 -5.90
CA VAL A 135 -2.38 3.65 -4.92
C VAL A 135 -1.96 5.06 -5.29
N GLU A 136 -2.36 6.03 -4.48
CA GLU A 136 -1.94 7.43 -4.63
C GLU A 136 -0.72 7.69 -3.75
N ILE A 137 0.44 7.86 -4.37
CA ILE A 137 1.68 8.22 -3.71
C ILE A 137 1.68 9.72 -3.44
N GLN A 138 1.88 10.10 -2.18
CA GLN A 138 1.89 11.49 -1.75
C GLN A 138 3.32 12.05 -1.74
N LYS A 139 4.28 11.21 -1.33
CA LYS A 139 5.67 11.62 -1.19
C LYS A 139 6.60 10.43 -1.34
N VAL A 140 7.70 10.65 -2.06
CA VAL A 140 8.83 9.71 -2.11
C VAL A 140 10.09 10.49 -1.79
N ARG A 141 10.94 9.93 -0.93
CA ARG A 141 12.26 10.47 -0.63
C ARG A 141 13.28 9.35 -0.69
N PHE A 142 14.29 9.55 -1.52
CA PHE A 142 15.51 8.77 -1.56
C PHE A 142 16.58 9.56 -0.84
N ARG A 143 17.31 8.93 0.06
CA ARG A 143 18.46 9.51 0.74
C ARG A 143 19.61 8.54 0.64
N VAL A 144 20.73 9.00 0.11
CA VAL A 144 21.93 8.19 0.01
C VAL A 144 22.92 8.66 1.08
N THR A 145 23.42 7.71 1.86
CA THR A 145 24.46 7.93 2.85
C THR A 145 25.70 7.16 2.39
N GLU A 146 26.78 7.89 2.13
CA GLU A 146 28.07 7.36 1.65
C GLU A 146 29.10 7.24 2.80
N ASP A 147 28.62 7.00 4.02
CA ASP A 147 29.46 6.93 5.21
C ASP A 147 30.07 5.51 5.33
N GLY A 148 31.08 5.21 4.49
CA GLY A 148 31.82 3.94 4.45
C GLY A 148 32.13 3.41 3.03
N GLU A 149 32.80 2.25 2.92
CA GLU A 149 33.09 1.58 1.62
C GLU A 149 31.82 1.13 0.85
N VAL A 150 30.67 1.11 1.52
CA VAL A 150 29.41 0.60 0.96
C VAL A 150 28.31 1.66 1.08
N PRO A 151 27.85 2.27 -0.02
CA PRO A 151 26.77 3.24 0.03
C PRO A 151 25.47 2.59 0.49
N THR A 152 24.71 3.32 1.30
CA THR A 152 23.40 2.89 1.82
C THR A 152 22.31 3.86 1.34
N VAL A 153 21.25 3.32 0.77
CA VAL A 153 20.09 4.08 0.26
C VAL A 153 18.90 3.88 1.19
N LEU A 154 18.40 4.96 1.76
CA LEU A 154 17.15 5.02 2.49
C LEU A 154 16.03 5.46 1.53
N ILE A 155 14.97 4.65 1.47
CA ILE A 155 13.76 4.91 0.69
C ILE A 155 12.62 5.17 1.67
N LEU A 156 11.95 6.30 1.51
CA LEU A 156 10.78 6.71 2.28
C LEU A 156 9.62 6.95 1.33
N VAL A 157 8.50 6.28 1.55
CA VAL A 157 7.28 6.44 0.74
C VAL A 157 6.10 6.73 1.66
N GLU A 158 5.39 7.82 1.37
CA GLU A 158 4.08 8.15 1.93
C GLU A 158 3.03 7.95 0.86
N ALA A 159 2.00 7.17 1.19
CA ALA A 159 0.90 6.87 0.28
C ALA A 159 -0.45 7.01 0.97
N GLN A 160 -1.49 7.25 0.19
CA GLN A 160 -2.85 7.42 0.64
C GLN A 160 -3.77 6.42 -0.07
N ALA A 161 -4.70 5.85 0.68
CA ALA A 161 -5.76 5.02 0.14
C ALA A 161 -7.14 5.64 0.44
N GLY A 162 -7.96 5.74 -0.62
CA GLY A 162 -9.38 6.10 -0.55
C GLY A 162 -9.67 7.60 -0.62
N SER A 163 -10.50 8.00 -1.61
CA SER A 163 -10.86 9.39 -1.89
C SER A 163 -11.80 10.06 -0.86
N LYS A 164 -12.52 9.27 -0.05
CA LYS A 164 -13.52 9.79 0.92
C LYS A 164 -13.17 9.56 2.39
N GLN A 165 -12.26 8.64 2.69
CA GLN A 165 -11.72 8.41 4.04
C GLN A 165 -10.25 8.04 3.92
N GLN A 166 -9.43 9.07 4.03
CA GLN A 166 -7.99 9.04 3.81
C GLN A 166 -7.30 8.15 4.85
N SER A 167 -6.80 6.99 4.44
CA SER A 167 -5.84 6.21 5.24
C SER A 167 -4.44 6.50 4.73
N LYS A 168 -3.57 7.04 5.58
CA LYS A 168 -2.18 7.35 5.25
C LYS A 168 -1.26 6.20 5.67
N PHE A 169 -0.34 5.84 4.80
CA PHE A 169 0.64 4.78 5.02
C PHE A 169 2.04 5.34 4.82
N TYR A 170 2.95 4.97 5.72
CA TYR A 170 4.38 5.31 5.65
C TYR A 170 5.17 4.02 5.59
N ILE A 171 5.96 3.84 4.54
CA ILE A 171 6.88 2.71 4.42
C ILE A 171 8.30 3.25 4.28
N GLN A 172 9.21 2.62 5.02
CA GLN A 172 10.62 2.93 5.01
C GLN A 172 11.43 1.66 4.73
N SER A 173 12.38 1.73 3.81
CA SER A 173 13.32 0.65 3.50
C SER A 173 14.75 1.19 3.46
N LEU A 174 15.69 0.44 4.03
CA LEU A 174 17.11 0.75 3.99
C LEU A 174 17.82 -0.33 3.16
N VAL A 175 18.59 0.11 2.16
CA VAL A 175 19.24 -0.76 1.18
C VAL A 175 20.74 -0.54 1.24
N SER A 176 21.50 -1.56 1.60
CA SER A 176 22.96 -1.56 1.49
C SER A 176 23.39 -2.35 0.25
N ARG A 177 24.46 -1.90 -0.42
CA ARG A 177 25.02 -2.58 -1.59
C ARG A 177 25.59 -3.95 -1.22
N ARG A 178 25.49 -4.92 -2.14
CA ARG A 178 26.16 -6.22 -2.02
C ARG A 178 27.59 -6.12 -2.56
N LEU A 179 28.59 -6.43 -1.73
CA LEU A 179 29.96 -6.67 -2.19
C LEU A 179 30.00 -7.99 -2.98
N ILE A 180 30.45 -7.94 -4.23
CA ILE A 180 30.73 -9.14 -5.02
C ILE A 180 32.21 -9.46 -4.77
N ASN A 181 32.49 -10.51 -4.00
CA ASN A 181 33.84 -11.04 -3.88
C ASN A 181 34.22 -11.69 -5.22
N THR A 182 35.02 -11.00 -6.02
CA THR A 182 35.86 -11.62 -7.04
C THR A 182 37.04 -12.27 -6.31
N PHE A 183 37.12 -13.61 -6.37
CA PHE A 183 38.31 -14.38 -5.99
C PHE A 183 39.40 -14.22 -7.04
#